data_AF-A0A422NJ41-F1
#
_entry.id   AF-A0A422NJ41-F1
#
_cell.length_a   1.000
_cell.length_b   1.000
_cell.length_c   1.000
_cell.angle_alpha   90.00
_cell.angle_beta   90.00
_cell.angle_gamma   90.00
#
_symmetry.space_group_name_H-M   'P 1'
#
loop_
_entity.id
_entity.type
_entity.pdbx_description
1 polymer ?
#
loop_
_entity_poly.entity_id
_entity_poly.type
_entity_poly.pdbx_seq_one_letter_code
_entity_poly.pdbx_strand_id
1 'polypeptide(L)'
;EELKKLNKNKKLVKKMCNQYDAFLCSESIIKLVPRLVGPHMHRMGKFPTVCAMSESLPEKVVELQSTVKFQLKKVLCLGTCVGHVEMTEDQVRQNTVMAINFLVSLLKKNWQNLKSAYIKSTMGKPQRIY
;
A
#
# COMPACT_ATOMS: atom_id res chain seq x y z
N GLU A 1 -3.04 2.57 -26.25
CA GLU A 1 -4.24 3.32 -26.69
C GLU A 1 -5.33 3.44 -25.62
N GLU A 2 -5.52 2.43 -24.77
CA GLU A 2 -6.55 2.47 -23.72
C GLU A 2 -6.33 3.57 -22.66
N LEU A 3 -5.08 3.90 -22.35
CA LEU A 3 -4.77 5.02 -21.44
C LEU A 3 -5.27 6.37 -22.00
N LYS A 4 -5.36 6.52 -23.33
CA LYS A 4 -5.93 7.71 -23.97
C LYS A 4 -7.47 7.73 -23.89
N LYS A 5 -8.13 6.56 -23.80
CA LYS A 5 -9.59 6.46 -23.58
C LYS A 5 -10.00 6.91 -22.16
N LEU A 6 -9.05 6.90 -21.21
CA LEU A 6 -9.23 7.37 -19.83
C LEU A 6 -9.07 8.89 -19.67
N ASN A 7 -8.79 9.61 -20.76
CA ASN A 7 -8.51 11.04 -20.73
C ASN A 7 -9.67 11.83 -20.11
N LYS A 8 -9.43 12.39 -18.92
CA LYS A 8 -10.38 13.19 -18.13
C LYS A 8 -11.70 12.51 -17.73
N ASN A 9 -11.85 11.21 -17.96
CA ASN A 9 -13.10 10.50 -17.69
C ASN A 9 -13.16 9.97 -16.25
N LYS A 10 -13.54 10.84 -15.31
CA LYS A 10 -13.49 10.61 -13.86
C LYS A 10 -14.16 9.30 -13.39
N LYS A 11 -15.28 8.89 -14.00
CA LYS A 11 -16.02 7.68 -13.60
C LYS A 11 -15.24 6.40 -13.92
N LEU A 12 -14.69 6.30 -15.14
CA LEU A 12 -13.91 5.15 -15.59
C LEU A 12 -12.60 5.03 -14.82
N VAL A 13 -11.91 6.14 -14.61
CA VAL A 13 -10.68 6.18 -13.81
C VAL A 13 -10.94 5.70 -12.38
N LYS A 14 -12.00 6.19 -11.73
CA LYS A 14 -12.36 5.73 -10.39
C LYS A 14 -12.72 4.25 -10.35
N LYS A 15 -13.43 3.74 -11.36
CA LYS A 15 -13.79 2.31 -11.46
C LYS A 15 -12.54 1.45 -11.55
N MET A 16 -11.58 1.81 -12.41
CA MET A 16 -10.30 1.13 -12.53
C MET A 16 -9.49 1.19 -11.23
N CYS A 17 -9.37 2.38 -10.61
CA CYS A 17 -8.63 2.51 -9.34
C CYS A 17 -9.27 1.78 -8.16
N ASN A 18 -10.57 1.46 -8.21
CA ASN A 18 -11.21 0.66 -7.17
C ASN A 18 -10.99 -0.84 -7.37
N GLN A 19 -10.70 -1.30 -8.60
CA GLN A 19 -10.51 -2.72 -8.91
C GLN A 19 -9.11 -3.23 -8.53
N TYR A 20 -8.10 -2.37 -8.53
CA TYR A 20 -6.71 -2.74 -8.32
C TYR A 20 -6.07 -1.96 -7.18
N ASP A 21 -5.25 -2.61 -6.36
CA ASP A 21 -4.58 -1.98 -5.21
C ASP A 21 -3.30 -1.23 -5.57
N ALA A 22 -2.57 -1.72 -6.57
CA ALA A 22 -1.34 -1.11 -7.07
C ALA A 22 -1.36 -1.03 -8.61
N PHE A 23 -0.66 -0.02 -9.14
CA PHE A 23 -0.43 0.13 -10.57
C PHE A 23 1.07 0.14 -10.83
N LEU A 24 1.48 -0.50 -11.91
CA LEU A 24 2.84 -0.47 -12.42
C LEU A 24 2.88 0.34 -13.71
N CYS A 25 3.93 1.11 -13.91
CA CYS A 25 4.12 1.92 -15.12
C CYS A 25 5.58 1.89 -15.56
N SER A 26 5.80 1.85 -16.87
CA SER A 26 7.14 2.03 -17.45
C SER A 26 7.60 3.49 -17.28
N GLU A 27 8.91 3.69 -17.12
CA GLU A 27 9.56 5.01 -17.08
C GLU A 27 9.17 5.92 -18.25
N SER A 28 8.96 5.34 -19.43
CA SER A 28 8.57 6.09 -20.63
C SER A 28 7.18 6.73 -20.51
N ILE A 29 6.27 6.12 -19.74
CA ILE A 29 4.85 6.48 -19.69
C ILE A 29 4.52 7.29 -18.42
N ILE A 30 5.31 7.20 -17.35
CA ILE A 30 5.02 7.83 -16.05
C ILE A 30 4.77 9.34 -16.15
N LYS A 31 5.50 10.05 -17.03
CA LYS A 31 5.35 11.50 -17.25
C LYS A 31 4.00 11.87 -17.88
N LEU A 32 3.39 10.93 -18.63
CA LEU A 32 2.10 11.13 -19.29
C LEU A 32 0.91 10.81 -18.38
N VAL A 33 1.12 10.01 -17.31
CA VAL A 33 0.05 9.57 -16.41
C VAL A 33 -0.67 10.74 -15.72
N PRO A 34 0.02 11.74 -15.11
CA PRO A 34 -0.66 12.88 -14.50
C PRO A 34 -1.47 13.70 -15.51
N ARG A 35 -0.99 13.80 -16.76
CA ARG A 35 -1.65 14.58 -17.83
C ARG A 35 -2.92 13.90 -18.34
N LEU A 36 -2.90 12.58 -18.48
CA LEU A 36 -4.02 11.80 -19.06
C LEU A 36 -5.07 11.44 -18.01
N VAL A 37 -4.63 10.95 -16.85
CA VAL A 37 -5.53 10.45 -15.81
C VAL A 37 -5.94 11.55 -14.83
N GLY A 38 -5.24 12.68 -14.84
CA GLY A 38 -5.47 13.81 -13.95
C GLY A 38 -5.14 13.48 -12.49
N PRO A 39 -5.53 14.34 -11.54
CA PRO A 39 -5.18 14.20 -10.12
C PRO A 39 -5.93 13.04 -9.41
N HIS A 40 -6.75 12.27 -10.12
CA HIS A 40 -7.64 11.28 -9.53
C HIS A 40 -6.89 10.08 -8.93
N MET A 41 -5.89 9.53 -9.63
CA MET A 41 -5.06 8.44 -9.10
C MET A 41 -4.26 8.87 -7.87
N HIS A 42 -3.71 10.09 -7.91
CA HIS A 42 -2.91 10.63 -6.82
C HIS A 42 -3.78 10.86 -5.56
N ARG A 43 -4.98 11.41 -5.72
CA ARG A 43 -5.94 11.60 -4.62
C ARG A 43 -6.37 10.28 -3.97
N MET A 44 -6.40 9.19 -4.74
CA MET A 44 -6.74 7.86 -4.24
C MET A 44 -5.54 7.12 -3.61
N GLY A 45 -4.33 7.70 -3.64
CA GLY A 45 -3.12 7.06 -3.11
C GLY A 45 -2.61 5.88 -3.94
N LYS A 46 -3.14 5.70 -5.15
CA LYS A 46 -2.82 4.61 -6.07
C LYS A 46 -1.99 5.10 -7.26
N PHE A 47 -1.05 6.01 -7.00
CA PHE A 47 -0.14 6.47 -8.05
C PHE A 47 0.78 5.32 -8.47
N PRO A 48 1.05 5.12 -9.77
CA PRO A 48 1.81 3.96 -10.21
C PRO A 48 3.24 3.95 -9.70
N THR A 49 3.73 2.77 -9.35
CA THR A 49 5.15 2.52 -9.10
C THR A 49 5.87 2.38 -10.45
N VAL A 50 7.06 2.97 -10.55
CA VAL A 50 7.88 2.90 -11.75
C VAL A 50 8.58 1.55 -11.82
N CYS A 51 8.54 0.92 -13.00
CA CYS A 51 9.33 -0.25 -13.34
C CYS A 51 10.37 0.18 -14.38
N ALA A 52 11.65 -0.02 -14.07
CA ALA A 52 12.72 0.19 -15.04
C ALA A 52 12.68 -0.91 -16.11
N MET A 53 13.14 -0.62 -17.33
CA MET A 53 13.19 -1.64 -18.40
C MET A 53 14.18 -2.78 -18.12
N SER A 54 15.10 -2.59 -17.18
CA SER A 54 16.10 -3.58 -16.78
C SER A 54 15.63 -4.55 -15.69
N GLU A 55 14.51 -4.25 -15.03
CA GLU A 55 13.99 -5.07 -13.93
C GLU A 55 12.98 -6.10 -14.45
N SER A 56 12.96 -7.27 -13.82
CA SER A 56 11.95 -8.27 -14.15
C SER A 56 10.60 -7.85 -13.58
N LEU A 57 9.57 -7.81 -14.44
CA LEU A 57 8.19 -7.58 -14.00
C LEU A 57 7.70 -8.58 -12.94
N PRO A 58 7.97 -9.90 -13.03
CA PRO A 58 7.44 -10.84 -12.05
C PRO A 58 7.97 -10.60 -10.63
N GLU A 59 9.24 -10.26 -10.47
CA GLU A 59 9.81 -9.95 -9.16
C GLU A 59 9.17 -8.69 -8.57
N LYS A 60 9.01 -7.63 -9.37
CA LYS A 60 8.34 -6.39 -8.93
C LYS A 60 6.90 -6.64 -8.49
N VAL A 61 6.20 -7.55 -9.16
CA VAL A 61 4.82 -7.92 -8.81
C VAL A 61 4.79 -8.63 -7.46
N VAL A 62 5.70 -9.60 -7.24
CA VAL A 62 5.80 -10.32 -5.95
C VAL A 62 6.18 -9.37 -4.81
N GLU A 63 7.11 -8.44 -5.05
CA GLU A 63 7.48 -7.41 -4.09
C GLU A 63 6.29 -6.52 -3.73
N LEU A 64 5.53 -6.06 -4.73
CA LEU A 64 4.35 -5.22 -4.51
C LEU A 64 3.23 -5.95 -3.77
N GLN A 65 3.03 -7.23 -4.05
CA GLN A 65 2.05 -8.06 -3.32
C GLN A 65 2.46 -8.27 -1.86
N SER A 66 3.76 -8.37 -1.59
CA SER A 66 4.31 -8.55 -0.25
C SER A 66 4.46 -7.25 0.53
N THR A 67 4.26 -6.10 -0.12
CA THR A 67 4.46 -4.78 0.50
C THR A 67 3.17 -4.23 1.10
N VAL A 68 3.24 -3.85 2.38
CA VAL A 68 2.15 -3.16 3.07
C VAL A 68 2.48 -1.68 3.21
N LYS A 69 1.57 -0.81 2.78
CA LYS A 69 1.76 0.65 2.85
C LYS A 69 1.29 1.22 4.19
N PHE A 70 2.20 1.89 4.90
CA PHE A 70 1.86 2.73 6.04
C PHE A 70 1.65 4.17 5.57
N GLN A 71 0.42 4.69 5.67
CA GLN A 71 0.12 6.08 5.34
C GLN A 71 -0.46 6.83 6.54
N LEU A 72 0.35 7.67 7.15
CA LEU A 72 -0.07 8.61 8.18
C LEU A 72 -0.71 9.83 7.51
N LYS A 73 -2.01 10.01 7.73
CA LYS A 73 -2.75 11.23 7.34
C LYS A 73 -2.77 12.19 8.53
N LYS A 74 -3.88 12.90 8.75
CA LYS A 74 -4.10 13.75 9.93
C LYS A 74 -4.63 12.98 11.15
N VAL A 75 -4.42 11.66 11.21
CA VAL A 75 -4.91 10.78 12.28
C VAL A 75 -3.75 10.06 12.94
N LEU A 76 -3.87 9.86 14.25
CA LEU A 76 -2.84 9.21 15.08
C LEU A 76 -2.94 7.68 15.09
N CYS A 77 -4.07 7.13 14.64
CA CYS A 77 -4.30 5.69 14.55
C CYS A 77 -4.05 5.20 13.12
N LEU A 78 -3.31 4.10 12.99
CA LEU A 78 -3.03 3.42 11.74
C LEU A 78 -3.51 1.97 11.84
N GLY A 79 -4.04 1.45 10.74
CA GLY A 79 -4.37 0.04 10.62
C GLY A 79 -3.71 -0.52 9.37
N THR A 80 -3.02 -1.65 9.52
CA THR A 80 -2.43 -2.41 8.42
C THR A 80 -2.80 -3.88 8.54
N CYS A 81 -2.90 -4.55 7.39
CA CYS A 81 -3.13 -5.99 7.35
C CYS A 81 -1.77 -6.69 7.39
N VAL A 82 -1.58 -7.59 8.34
CA VAL A 82 -0.30 -8.31 8.57
C VAL A 82 -0.33 -9.77 8.14
N GLY A 83 -1.50 -10.30 7.74
CA GLY A 83 -1.64 -11.66 7.26
C GLY A 83 -3.07 -12.08 6.94
N HIS A 84 -3.19 -13.27 6.36
CA HIS A 84 -4.46 -13.96 6.08
C HIS A 84 -4.62 -15.18 6.99
N VAL A 85 -5.85 -15.71 7.09
CA VAL A 85 -6.19 -16.87 7.93
C VAL A 85 -5.48 -18.16 7.46
N GLU A 86 -5.11 -18.24 6.19
CA GLU A 86 -4.43 -19.39 5.59
C GLU A 86 -2.92 -19.41 5.89
N MET A 87 -2.35 -18.35 6.49
CA MET A 87 -0.94 -18.30 6.87
C MET A 87 -0.70 -19.01 8.20
N THR A 88 0.50 -19.56 8.39
CA THR A 88 0.86 -20.19 9.67
C THR A 88 1.08 -19.15 10.76
N GLU A 89 0.93 -19.57 12.03
CA GLU A 89 1.08 -18.68 13.18
C GLU A 89 2.48 -18.03 13.24
N ASP A 90 3.53 -18.77 12.86
CA ASP A 90 4.90 -18.27 12.80
C ASP A 90 5.07 -17.18 11.75
N GLN A 91 4.48 -17.35 10.56
CA GLN A 91 4.51 -16.33 9.50
C GLN A 91 3.79 -15.06 9.93
N VAL A 92 2.61 -15.19 10.54
CA VAL A 92 1.83 -14.04 11.04
C VAL A 92 2.60 -13.31 12.14
N ARG A 93 3.24 -14.04 13.04
CA ARG A 93 4.09 -13.47 14.10
C ARG A 93 5.28 -12.72 13.49
N GLN A 94 5.98 -13.31 12.53
CA GLN A 94 7.13 -12.68 11.87
C GLN A 94 6.72 -11.40 11.14
N ASN A 95 5.62 -11.44 10.39
CA ASN A 95 5.07 -10.27 9.68
C ASN A 95 4.68 -9.15 10.65
N THR A 96 4.05 -9.52 11.77
CA THR A 96 3.64 -8.57 12.82
C THR A 96 4.85 -7.85 13.42
N VAL A 97 5.89 -8.59 13.80
CA VAL A 97 7.11 -8.01 14.38
C VAL A 97 7.82 -7.13 13.36
N MET A 98 7.92 -7.57 12.10
CA MET A 98 8.53 -6.78 11.02
C MET A 98 7.77 -5.47 10.78
N ALA A 99 6.44 -5.52 10.75
CA ALA A 99 5.57 -4.36 10.57
C ALA A 99 5.72 -3.34 11.72
N ILE A 100 5.75 -3.80 12.97
CA ILE A 100 5.91 -2.93 14.14
C ILE A 100 7.31 -2.30 14.15
N ASN A 101 8.37 -3.09 13.92
CA ASN A 101 9.74 -2.59 13.92
C ASN A 101 9.98 -1.56 12.81
N PHE A 102 9.44 -1.80 11.60
CA PHE A 102 9.51 -0.84 10.50
C PHE A 102 8.76 0.46 10.84
N LEU A 103 7.59 0.39 11.48
CA LEU A 103 6.87 1.59 11.89
C LEU A 103 7.65 2.37 12.95
N VAL A 104 8.21 1.68 13.94
CA VAL A 104 8.98 2.29 15.02
C VAL A 104 10.22 3.01 14.50
N SER A 105 10.94 2.44 13.53
CA SER A 105 12.16 3.04 12.97
C SER A 105 11.90 4.35 12.21
N LEU A 106 10.67 4.57 11.74
CA LEU A 106 10.27 5.82 11.08
C LEU A 106 9.94 6.94 12.08
N LEU A 107 9.77 6.65 13.37
CA LEU A 107 9.40 7.63 14.39
C LEU A 107 10.64 8.21 15.07
N LYS A 108 10.72 9.55 15.18
CA LYS A 108 11.87 10.27 15.78
C LYS A 108 12.27 9.84 17.21
N LYS A 109 11.35 9.21 17.97
CA LYS A 109 11.60 8.71 19.32
C LYS A 109 11.31 7.20 19.46
N ASN A 110 11.26 6.48 18.34
CA ASN A 110 11.00 5.04 18.31
C ASN A 110 9.77 4.67 19.17
N TRP A 111 9.96 3.73 20.10
CA TRP A 111 8.93 3.20 21.00
C TRP A 111 8.28 4.24 21.90
N GLN A 112 8.98 5.31 22.29
CA GLN A 112 8.41 6.35 23.16
C GLN A 112 7.27 7.12 22.47
N ASN A 113 7.23 7.10 21.14
CA ASN A 113 6.18 7.76 20.37
C ASN A 113 4.97 6.84 20.09
N LEU A 114 5.05 5.57 20.47
CA LEU A 114 3.97 4.59 20.30
C LEU A 114 3.25 4.41 21.64
N LYS A 115 2.01 4.90 21.74
CA LYS A 115 1.24 4.82 22.99
C LYS A 115 0.65 3.43 23.25
N SER A 116 0.16 2.78 22.20
CA SER A 116 -0.49 1.47 22.29
C SER A 116 -0.53 0.78 20.94
N ALA A 117 -0.39 -0.54 20.92
CA ALA A 117 -0.54 -1.39 19.75
C ALA A 117 -1.63 -2.44 19.99
N TYR A 118 -2.51 -2.62 19.01
CA TYR A 118 -3.59 -3.60 19.05
C TYR A 118 -3.52 -4.52 17.83
N ILE A 119 -3.75 -5.81 18.05
CA ILE A 119 -4.01 -6.78 16.98
C ILE A 119 -5.44 -7.26 17.10
N LYS A 120 -6.14 -7.30 15.96
CA LYS A 120 -7.49 -7.86 15.88
C LYS A 120 -7.60 -8.68 14.60
N SER A 121 -8.40 -9.72 14.65
CA SER A 121 -8.92 -10.37 13.45
C SER A 121 -10.15 -9.62 12.91
N THR A 122 -10.63 -9.98 11.73
CA THR A 122 -11.77 -9.32 11.07
C THR A 122 -13.03 -9.29 11.95
N MET A 123 -13.28 -10.37 12.72
CA MET A 123 -14.47 -10.55 13.57
C MET A 123 -14.16 -10.72 15.06
N GLY A 124 -12.88 -10.76 15.43
CA GLY A 124 -12.44 -11.00 16.81
C GLY A 124 -12.31 -9.74 17.64
N LYS A 125 -12.26 -9.93 18.96
CA LYS A 125 -11.97 -8.84 19.90
C LYS A 125 -10.51 -8.38 19.73
N PRO A 126 -10.24 -7.06 19.82
CA PRO A 126 -8.89 -6.54 19.76
C PRO A 126 -8.10 -6.97 21.01
N GLN A 127 -6.88 -7.44 20.79
CA GLN A 127 -5.91 -7.78 21.81
C GLN A 127 -4.83 -6.70 21.84
N ARG A 128 -4.51 -6.21 23.04
CA ARG A 128 -3.46 -5.19 23.22
C ARG A 128 -2.12 -5.88 23.44
N ILE A 129 -1.11 -5.43 22.69
CA ILE A 129 0.25 -5.98 22.75
C ILE A 129 1.22 -5.00 23.40
N TYR A 130 0.93 -3.70 23.30
CA TYR A 130 1.65 -2.60 23.93
C TYR A 130 0.68 -1.51 24.35
#